data_AF-A0A6N7VTP8-F1
#
_entry.id   AF-A0A6N7VTP8-F1
#
_cell.length_a   1.000
_cell.length_b   1.000
_cell.length_c   1.000
_cell.angle_alpha   90.00
_cell.angle_beta   90.00
_cell.angle_gamma   90.00
#
_symmetry.space_group_name_H-M   'P 1'
#
loop_
_entity.id
_entity.type
_entity.pdbx_description
1 polymer ?
#
loop_
_entity_poly.entity_id
_entity_poly.type
_entity_poly.pdbx_seq_one_letter_code
_entity_poly.pdbx_strand_id
1 'polypeptide(L)'
;MNHYLSLFLTSERIKVSEVFNGLIYGIRKIPLMGKYLGDKYYFYDFKQIMHTFIPIFSIIWQIIKSFLSFIFVIAVSGVWVKLIGDIGSDLGISILSSFPKSGKELLFTCLPFVVYIAFNLLGNNILDNGYKFNDLSKNFNYYPKDLAMIFTFFEPFLCFIGRSLAFCIVSLLLAGINPVYTFLYSLGLYFFIINMTAFWTRINGDRKEEFIKNPFVKIILVLFFVFLISFLTLLIRVDIKVLSFGFLLLNLFGIYFSISFLKNFRAYDNMIEKAVNSYSEQMRKAENTNKNLVELKDKDIRVNKKINVEGFEYLNRLFFLRHRRILYKPTLIMTGIFILVGFGCFWILSRLKVSSDEVYKILIYAIPIISYILFKQDKILIAFYKNCDSSLLYYGFYREDKKLLKMFWLRFRAIFKIMLIPIIAMTLIYMFFFLKFIDGDIVNFILPIVYIILNGIFFTVLPLFQYYLFQPFDKEGNQKSILVVLMNLGIYYMFIFAFPSLMVYLGEIKFMLAMSVFIFLFALLASFLIYKFSPKTFKIKN
;
A
#
# COMPACT_ATOMS: atom_id res chain seq x y z
N MET A 1 2.50 -12.42 38.25
CA MET A 1 2.13 -11.65 37.04
C MET A 1 0.81 -12.23 36.51
N ASN A 2 -0.19 -11.41 36.17
CA ASN A 2 -1.48 -11.90 35.64
C ASN A 2 -1.23 -12.81 34.42
N HIS A 3 -1.80 -14.03 34.40
CA HIS A 3 -1.64 -15.03 33.32
C HIS A 3 -1.81 -14.43 31.92
N TYR A 4 -2.84 -13.60 31.74
CA TYR A 4 -3.10 -12.95 30.46
C TYR A 4 -2.05 -11.92 30.08
N LEU A 5 -1.48 -11.22 31.07
CA LEU A 5 -0.42 -10.24 30.83
C LEU A 5 0.89 -10.93 30.42
N SER A 6 1.25 -12.07 31.04
CA SER A 6 2.45 -12.83 30.63
C SER A 6 2.33 -13.39 29.22
N LEU A 7 1.16 -13.90 28.85
CA LEU A 7 0.88 -14.37 27.51
C LEU A 7 0.90 -13.21 26.49
N PHE A 8 0.33 -12.06 26.83
CA PHE A 8 0.39 -10.86 25.98
C PHE A 8 1.83 -10.37 25.78
N LEU A 9 2.65 -10.30 26.83
CA LEU A 9 4.05 -9.92 26.71
C LEU A 9 4.85 -10.90 25.86
N THR A 10 4.50 -12.18 25.90
CA THR A 10 5.11 -13.20 25.05
C THR A 10 4.68 -13.06 23.60
N SER A 11 3.40 -12.77 23.32
CA SER A 11 2.95 -12.51 21.94
C SER A 11 3.59 -11.24 21.35
N GLU A 12 3.75 -10.18 22.15
CA GLU A 12 4.48 -8.99 21.76
C GLU A 12 5.98 -9.24 21.57
N ARG A 13 6.60 -10.11 22.39
CA ARG A 13 7.99 -10.58 22.19
C ARG A 13 8.18 -11.16 20.80
N ILE A 14 7.28 -12.05 20.40
CA ILE A 14 7.32 -12.75 19.10
C ILE A 14 7.21 -11.71 17.98
N LYS A 15 6.19 -10.85 18.04
CA LYS A 15 5.94 -9.80 17.06
C LYS A 15 7.11 -8.82 16.89
N VAL A 16 7.67 -8.32 17.99
CA VAL A 16 8.84 -7.41 17.95
C VAL A 16 10.05 -8.13 17.33
N SER A 17 10.24 -9.41 17.65
CA SER A 17 11.32 -10.23 17.09
C SER A 17 11.16 -10.46 15.59
N GLU A 18 9.96 -10.73 15.13
CA GLU A 18 9.65 -10.91 13.71
C GLU A 18 9.89 -9.62 12.93
N VAL A 19 9.43 -8.48 13.45
CA VAL A 19 9.67 -7.16 12.84
C VAL A 19 11.16 -6.86 12.79
N PHE A 20 11.88 -7.05 13.90
CA PHE A 20 13.32 -6.80 13.97
C PHE A 20 14.12 -7.72 13.03
N ASN A 21 13.82 -9.02 13.04
CA ASN A 21 14.44 -9.99 12.14
C ASN A 21 14.12 -9.64 10.67
N GLY A 22 12.89 -9.24 10.37
CA GLY A 22 12.46 -8.82 9.03
C GLY A 22 13.18 -7.56 8.55
N LEU A 23 13.36 -6.57 9.43
CA LEU A 23 14.13 -5.36 9.15
C LEU A 23 15.60 -5.69 8.88
N ILE A 24 16.27 -6.43 9.78
CA ILE A 24 17.67 -6.84 9.57
C ILE A 24 17.81 -7.63 8.27
N TYR A 25 16.91 -8.59 8.03
CA TYR A 25 16.90 -9.39 6.79
C TYR A 25 16.73 -8.50 5.56
N GLY A 26 15.87 -7.47 5.64
CA GLY A 26 15.73 -6.45 4.61
C GLY A 26 17.01 -5.68 4.37
N ILE A 27 17.59 -5.06 5.40
CA ILE A 27 18.80 -4.22 5.27
C ILE A 27 19.99 -5.07 4.78
N ARG A 28 20.10 -6.33 5.20
CA ARG A 28 21.13 -7.27 4.69
C ARG A 28 21.03 -7.52 3.18
N LYS A 29 19.85 -7.39 2.59
CA LYS A 29 19.68 -7.50 1.13
C LYS A 29 20.15 -6.25 0.38
N ILE A 30 20.47 -5.15 1.06
CA ILE A 30 20.97 -3.93 0.42
C ILE A 30 22.47 -4.11 0.12
N PRO A 31 22.91 -4.10 -1.15
CA PRO A 31 24.28 -4.48 -1.54
C PRO A 31 25.40 -3.64 -0.90
N LEU A 32 25.11 -2.39 -0.53
CA LEU A 32 26.06 -1.47 0.11
C LEU A 32 26.03 -1.57 1.63
N MET A 33 24.85 -1.56 2.24
CA MET A 33 24.70 -1.54 3.70
C MET A 33 24.81 -2.94 4.33
N GLY A 34 24.41 -3.99 3.60
CA GLY A 34 24.29 -5.33 4.14
C GLY A 34 25.61 -5.95 4.59
N LYS A 35 26.74 -5.51 4.02
CA LYS A 35 28.09 -5.98 4.39
C LYS A 35 28.56 -5.44 5.74
N TYR A 36 28.02 -4.30 6.18
CA TYR A 36 28.40 -3.67 7.45
C TYR A 36 27.60 -4.21 8.65
N LEU A 37 26.58 -5.03 8.42
CA LEU A 37 25.69 -5.56 9.47
C LEU A 37 26.24 -6.81 10.20
N GLY A 38 27.46 -7.24 9.87
CA GLY A 38 28.11 -8.41 10.47
C GLY A 38 27.33 -9.72 10.36
N ASP A 39 27.75 -10.71 11.14
CA ASP A 39 27.17 -12.05 11.17
C ASP A 39 25.75 -12.10 11.75
N LYS A 40 25.06 -13.22 11.55
CA LYS A 40 23.68 -13.44 12.05
C LYS A 40 23.52 -13.14 13.55
N TYR A 41 24.58 -13.30 14.33
CA TYR A 41 24.62 -13.09 15.77
C TYR A 41 25.07 -11.69 16.19
N TYR A 42 25.46 -10.81 15.26
CA TYR A 42 25.93 -9.46 15.61
C TYR A 42 24.90 -8.66 16.41
N PHE A 43 23.61 -8.88 16.14
CA PHE A 43 22.51 -8.23 16.86
C PHE A 43 22.00 -9.04 18.05
N TYR A 44 22.70 -10.09 18.51
CA TYR A 44 22.24 -10.92 19.61
C TYR A 44 22.08 -10.11 20.90
N ASP A 45 23.09 -9.34 21.28
CA ASP A 45 23.07 -8.53 22.51
C ASP A 45 21.98 -7.44 22.44
N PHE A 46 21.86 -6.76 21.30
CA PHE A 46 20.80 -5.79 21.08
C PHE A 46 19.42 -6.45 21.16
N LYS A 47 19.26 -7.65 20.60
CA LYS A 47 18.02 -8.41 20.66
C LYS A 47 17.71 -8.84 22.10
N GLN A 48 18.72 -9.18 22.89
CA GLN A 48 18.55 -9.47 24.32
C GLN A 48 18.08 -8.22 25.09
N ILE A 49 18.66 -7.06 24.82
CA ILE A 49 18.21 -5.77 25.38
C ILE A 49 16.76 -5.50 24.97
N MET A 50 16.42 -5.67 23.68
CA MET A 50 15.04 -5.54 23.20
C MET A 50 14.09 -6.49 23.91
N HIS A 51 14.51 -7.74 24.15
CA HIS A 51 13.72 -8.74 24.85
C HIS A 51 13.49 -8.42 26.34
N THR A 52 14.42 -7.73 26.97
CA THR A 52 14.27 -7.24 28.35
C THR A 52 13.28 -6.06 28.40
N PHE A 53 13.30 -5.19 27.38
CA PHE A 53 12.46 -3.98 27.32
C PHE A 53 11.28 -4.06 26.35
N ILE A 54 10.73 -5.26 26.10
CA ILE A 54 9.60 -5.47 25.18
C ILE A 54 8.43 -4.52 25.42
N PRO A 55 7.95 -4.32 26.68
CA PRO A 55 6.82 -3.41 26.90
C PRO A 55 7.11 -2.01 26.37
N ILE A 56 8.34 -1.52 26.55
CA ILE A 56 8.78 -0.19 26.10
C ILE A 56 8.82 -0.15 24.57
N PHE A 57 9.43 -1.15 23.91
CA PHE A 57 9.48 -1.21 22.45
C PHE A 57 8.09 -1.32 21.82
N SER A 58 7.20 -2.13 22.39
CA SER A 58 5.80 -2.23 21.94
C SER A 58 5.05 -0.92 22.09
N ILE A 59 5.24 -0.19 23.21
CA ILE A 59 4.66 1.15 23.41
C ILE A 59 5.22 2.14 22.40
N ILE A 60 6.55 2.23 22.21
CA ILE A 60 7.18 3.12 21.24
C ILE A 60 6.65 2.86 19.83
N TRP A 61 6.62 1.59 19.42
CA TRP A 61 6.13 1.20 18.10
C TRP A 61 4.65 1.53 17.93
N GLN A 62 3.85 1.36 18.98
CA GLN A 62 2.44 1.73 18.95
C GLN A 62 2.24 3.25 18.89
N ILE A 63 3.08 4.04 19.58
CA ILE A 63 3.09 5.51 19.48
C ILE A 63 3.34 5.92 18.03
N ILE A 64 4.41 5.41 17.41
CA ILE A 64 4.76 5.73 16.01
C ILE A 64 3.58 5.42 15.08
N LYS A 65 2.96 4.23 15.21
CA LYS A 65 1.78 3.85 14.42
C LYS A 65 0.61 4.79 14.65
N SER A 66 0.31 5.14 15.90
CA SER A 66 -0.79 6.02 16.24
C SER A 66 -0.59 7.42 15.66
N PHE A 67 0.63 7.98 15.74
CA PHE A 67 0.97 9.28 15.12
C PHE A 67 0.79 9.25 13.60
N LEU A 68 1.38 8.26 12.93
CA LEU A 68 1.25 8.09 11.48
C LEU A 68 -0.22 7.91 11.07
N SER A 69 -0.98 7.10 11.82
CA SER A 69 -2.41 6.89 11.53
C SER A 69 -3.22 8.18 11.68
N PHE A 70 -2.93 8.99 12.72
CA PHE A 70 -3.70 10.20 12.97
C PHE A 70 -3.38 11.29 11.96
N ILE A 71 -2.10 11.47 11.61
CA ILE A 71 -1.68 12.39 10.54
C ILE A 71 -2.32 11.97 9.20
N PHE A 72 -2.33 10.67 8.89
CA PHE A 72 -2.97 10.16 7.69
C PHE A 72 -4.47 10.44 7.67
N VAL A 73 -5.17 10.20 8.78
CA VAL A 73 -6.60 10.50 8.90
C VAL A 73 -6.87 12.00 8.75
N ILE A 74 -6.09 12.87 9.38
CA ILE A 74 -6.20 14.34 9.22
C ILE A 74 -6.01 14.72 7.74
N ALA A 75 -4.98 14.20 7.08
CA ALA A 75 -4.71 14.51 5.67
C ALA A 75 -5.85 14.04 4.75
N VAL A 76 -6.32 12.80 4.93
CA VAL A 76 -7.43 12.24 4.14
C VAL A 76 -8.71 13.03 4.39
N SER A 77 -9.07 13.28 5.65
CA SER A 77 -10.23 14.11 6.00
C SER A 77 -10.14 15.52 5.41
N GLY A 78 -8.96 16.14 5.39
CA GLY A 78 -8.76 17.45 4.77
C GLY A 78 -9.01 17.45 3.26
N VAL A 79 -8.51 16.43 2.54
CA VAL A 79 -8.79 16.26 1.11
C VAL A 79 -10.28 16.05 0.86
N TRP A 80 -10.94 15.20 1.64
CA TRP A 80 -12.37 14.93 1.51
C TRP A 80 -13.23 16.18 1.72
N VAL A 81 -12.95 16.94 2.79
CA VAL A 81 -13.72 18.15 3.10
C VAL A 81 -13.54 19.20 2.02
N LYS A 82 -12.31 19.38 1.52
CA LYS A 82 -12.03 20.29 0.41
C LYS A 82 -12.82 19.90 -0.85
N LEU A 83 -12.78 18.63 -1.24
CA LEU A 83 -13.52 18.12 -2.41
C LEU A 83 -15.03 18.39 -2.31
N ILE A 84 -15.63 18.12 -1.15
CA ILE A 84 -17.07 18.36 -0.93
C ILE A 84 -17.38 19.86 -0.91
N GLY A 85 -16.49 20.67 -0.32
CA GLY A 85 -16.62 22.12 -0.29
C GLY A 85 -16.57 22.74 -1.68
N ASP A 86 -15.63 22.29 -2.52
CA ASP A 86 -15.47 22.76 -3.91
C ASP A 86 -16.70 22.37 -4.77
N ILE A 87 -17.19 21.13 -4.65
CA ILE A 87 -18.45 20.69 -5.30
C ILE A 87 -19.64 21.54 -4.81
N GLY A 88 -19.66 21.85 -3.51
CA GLY A 88 -20.67 22.71 -2.89
C GLY A 88 -20.70 24.12 -3.47
N SER A 89 -19.52 24.74 -3.68
CA SER A 89 -19.42 26.05 -4.32
C SER A 89 -19.87 26.01 -5.78
N ASP A 90 -19.50 24.98 -6.53
CA ASP A 90 -19.86 24.84 -7.94
C ASP A 90 -21.38 24.65 -8.13
N LEU A 91 -22.03 23.96 -7.19
CA LEU A 91 -23.49 23.74 -7.18
C LEU A 91 -24.29 24.84 -6.48
N GLY A 92 -23.63 25.86 -5.92
CA GLY A 92 -24.29 26.95 -5.20
C GLY A 92 -24.91 26.55 -3.85
N ILE A 93 -24.47 25.44 -3.24
CA ILE A 93 -25.01 24.93 -1.97
C ILE A 93 -24.23 25.54 -0.80
N SER A 94 -24.83 26.54 -0.14
CA SER A 94 -24.22 27.34 0.94
C SER A 94 -23.73 26.52 2.14
N ILE A 95 -24.39 25.42 2.46
CA ILE A 95 -24.03 24.54 3.57
C ILE A 95 -22.67 23.88 3.29
N LEU A 96 -22.45 23.41 2.06
CA LEU A 96 -21.26 22.69 1.65
C LEU A 96 -20.07 23.64 1.45
N SER A 97 -20.31 24.85 0.91
CA SER A 97 -19.25 25.85 0.70
C SER A 97 -18.68 26.43 2.01
N SER A 98 -19.41 26.26 3.12
CA SER A 98 -19.00 26.69 4.47
C SER A 98 -18.07 25.70 5.19
N PHE A 99 -17.67 24.62 4.52
CA PHE A 99 -16.81 23.60 5.10
C PHE A 99 -15.36 24.05 5.27
N PRO A 100 -14.67 23.55 6.31
CA PRO A 100 -13.38 24.11 6.72
C PRO A 100 -12.29 23.87 5.70
N LYS A 101 -11.46 24.89 5.46
CA LYS A 101 -10.39 24.87 4.44
C LYS A 101 -8.99 24.72 5.04
N SER A 102 -8.86 24.85 6.37
CA SER A 102 -7.60 24.67 7.09
C SER A 102 -7.58 23.42 7.97
N GLY A 103 -6.39 22.83 8.17
CA GLY A 103 -6.23 21.66 9.03
C GLY A 103 -6.57 21.92 10.50
N LYS A 104 -6.46 23.18 10.96
CA LYS A 104 -6.88 23.61 12.30
C LYS A 104 -8.39 23.54 12.45
N GLU A 105 -9.14 24.10 11.50
CA GLU A 105 -10.60 24.06 11.50
C GLU A 105 -11.13 22.62 11.38
N LEU A 106 -10.44 21.76 10.64
CA LEU A 106 -10.77 20.34 10.51
C LEU A 106 -10.75 19.59 11.84
N LEU A 107 -9.85 19.94 12.76
CA LEU A 107 -9.82 19.33 14.09
C LEU A 107 -11.00 19.80 14.96
N PHE A 108 -11.44 21.05 14.78
CA PHE A 108 -12.61 21.58 15.48
C PHE A 108 -13.93 20.98 15.00
N THR A 109 -14.03 20.52 13.76
CA THR A 109 -15.23 19.77 13.31
C THR A 109 -15.31 18.36 13.88
N CYS A 110 -14.32 17.93 14.67
CA CYS A 110 -14.19 16.58 15.21
C CYS A 110 -14.10 15.46 14.16
N LEU A 111 -14.04 15.79 12.87
CA LEU A 111 -14.11 14.82 11.78
C LEU A 111 -12.99 13.76 11.87
N PRO A 112 -11.70 14.11 12.09
CA PRO A 112 -10.63 13.11 12.21
C PRO A 112 -10.85 12.12 13.35
N PHE A 113 -11.53 12.52 14.42
CA PHE A 113 -11.83 11.66 15.56
C PHE A 113 -12.93 10.66 15.19
N VAL A 114 -14.03 11.15 14.63
CA VAL A 114 -15.22 10.34 14.31
C VAL A 114 -14.95 9.28 13.24
N VAL A 115 -13.99 9.50 12.34
CA VAL A 115 -13.51 8.48 11.40
C VAL A 115 -13.05 7.21 12.12
N TYR A 116 -12.45 7.30 13.32
CA TYR A 116 -12.07 6.12 14.10
C TYR A 116 -13.28 5.32 14.60
N ILE A 117 -14.41 5.97 14.88
CA ILE A 117 -15.65 5.26 15.24
C ILE A 117 -16.13 4.43 14.05
N ALA A 118 -16.20 5.04 12.86
CA ALA A 118 -16.67 4.38 11.66
C ALA A 118 -15.83 3.14 11.30
N PHE A 119 -14.50 3.24 11.41
CA PHE A 119 -13.60 2.09 11.17
C PHE A 119 -13.79 0.94 12.17
N ASN A 120 -14.14 1.24 13.43
CA ASN A 120 -14.30 0.22 14.47
C ASN A 120 -15.75 -0.28 14.62
N LEU A 121 -16.73 0.30 13.92
CA LEU A 121 -18.14 -0.08 14.00
C LEU A 121 -18.38 -1.55 13.59
N LEU A 122 -17.70 -2.04 12.56
CA LEU A 122 -17.78 -3.44 12.12
C LEU A 122 -16.59 -4.29 12.62
N GLY A 123 -15.82 -3.75 13.58
CA GLY A 123 -14.62 -4.38 14.12
C GLY A 123 -14.94 -5.47 15.14
N ASN A 124 -14.29 -6.61 15.01
CA ASN A 124 -14.29 -7.67 16.01
C ASN A 124 -12.86 -8.18 16.18
N ASN A 125 -12.19 -7.79 17.27
CA ASN A 125 -10.79 -8.14 17.49
C ASN A 125 -10.52 -9.65 17.60
N ILE A 126 -11.53 -10.47 17.85
CA ILE A 126 -11.39 -11.93 17.83
C ILE A 126 -11.40 -12.41 16.36
N LEU A 127 -12.39 -12.03 15.57
CA LEU A 127 -12.46 -12.51 14.18
C LEU A 127 -11.38 -11.89 13.27
N ASP A 128 -11.05 -10.61 13.49
CA ASP A 128 -10.13 -9.85 12.63
C ASP A 128 -8.66 -10.24 12.82
N ASN A 129 -8.31 -10.96 13.90
CA ASN A 129 -6.94 -11.39 14.21
C ASN A 129 -6.63 -12.86 13.86
N GLY A 130 -7.41 -13.47 12.96
CA GLY A 130 -7.25 -14.87 12.54
C GLY A 130 -5.83 -15.26 12.10
N TYR A 131 -5.08 -14.35 11.48
CA TYR A 131 -3.68 -14.59 11.10
C TYR A 131 -2.77 -14.81 12.32
N LYS A 132 -2.89 -13.96 13.35
CA LYS A 132 -2.10 -14.10 14.59
C LYS A 132 -2.51 -15.34 15.35
N PHE A 133 -3.80 -15.68 15.34
CA PHE A 133 -4.30 -16.86 16.02
C PHE A 133 -3.82 -18.14 15.37
N ASN A 134 -3.77 -18.18 14.05
CA ASN A 134 -3.19 -19.30 13.31
C ASN A 134 -1.74 -19.54 13.75
N ASP A 135 -0.93 -18.48 13.83
CA ASP A 135 0.49 -18.61 14.14
C ASP A 135 0.74 -18.90 15.63
N LEU A 136 0.03 -18.22 16.54
CA LEU A 136 0.15 -18.42 17.98
C LEU A 136 -0.40 -19.78 18.43
N SER A 137 -1.51 -20.22 17.85
CA SER A 137 -2.10 -21.53 18.16
C SER A 137 -1.20 -22.67 17.65
N LYS A 138 -0.77 -22.62 16.38
CA LYS A 138 0.06 -23.68 15.78
C LYS A 138 1.45 -23.80 16.38
N ASN A 139 2.11 -22.67 16.65
CA ASN A 139 3.51 -22.69 17.07
C ASN A 139 3.69 -22.70 18.60
N PHE A 140 2.70 -22.22 19.36
CA PHE A 140 2.83 -22.02 20.81
C PHE A 140 1.69 -22.63 21.64
N ASN A 141 0.72 -23.32 21.01
CA ASN A 141 -0.39 -24.01 21.68
C ASN A 141 -1.21 -23.13 22.64
N TYR A 142 -1.42 -21.85 22.28
CA TYR A 142 -2.23 -20.95 23.09
C TYR A 142 -3.70 -21.38 23.07
N TYR A 143 -4.34 -21.41 24.25
CA TYR A 143 -5.76 -21.71 24.36
C TYR A 143 -6.62 -20.60 23.70
N PRO A 144 -7.71 -20.96 22.99
CA PRO A 144 -8.57 -19.98 22.30
C PRO A 144 -9.14 -18.89 23.20
N LYS A 145 -9.54 -19.25 24.43
CA LYS A 145 -10.02 -18.28 25.42
C LYS A 145 -8.92 -17.27 25.79
N ASP A 146 -7.69 -17.73 25.95
CA ASP A 146 -6.56 -16.85 26.30
C ASP A 146 -6.25 -15.88 25.17
N LEU A 147 -6.25 -16.36 23.92
CA LEU A 147 -6.15 -15.50 22.74
C LEU A 147 -7.27 -14.47 22.70
N ALA A 148 -8.53 -14.88 22.87
CA ALA A 148 -9.65 -13.96 22.85
C ALA A 148 -9.52 -12.85 23.92
N MET A 149 -9.13 -13.19 25.15
CA MET A 149 -8.97 -12.22 26.23
C MET A 149 -7.81 -11.24 25.96
N ILE A 150 -6.66 -11.74 25.51
CA ILE A 150 -5.49 -10.92 25.20
C ILE A 150 -5.81 -9.89 24.12
N PHE A 151 -6.44 -10.33 23.03
CA PHE A 151 -6.73 -9.50 21.87
C PHE A 151 -7.95 -8.59 22.03
N THR A 152 -8.83 -8.92 22.98
CA THR A 152 -9.97 -8.04 23.32
C THR A 152 -9.57 -6.93 24.29
N PHE A 153 -8.67 -7.19 25.25
CA PHE A 153 -8.35 -6.20 26.29
C PHE A 153 -6.95 -5.57 26.13
N PHE A 154 -5.90 -6.37 26.01
CA PHE A 154 -4.52 -5.87 26.07
C PHE A 154 -4.06 -5.21 24.77
N GLU A 155 -4.42 -5.76 23.60
CA GLU A 155 -4.07 -5.12 22.32
C GLU A 155 -4.77 -3.74 22.15
N PRO A 156 -6.09 -3.59 22.41
CA PRO A 156 -6.74 -2.28 22.38
C PRO A 156 -6.23 -1.33 23.44
N PHE A 157 -5.78 -1.82 24.59
CA PHE A 157 -5.18 -1.01 25.64
C PHE A 157 -3.82 -0.44 25.19
N LEU A 158 -2.98 -1.25 24.55
CA LEU A 158 -1.72 -0.77 23.97
C LEU A 158 -2.01 0.32 22.90
N CYS A 159 -2.99 0.07 22.03
CA CYS A 159 -3.45 1.05 21.04
C CYS A 159 -3.95 2.36 21.69
N PHE A 160 -4.68 2.27 22.81
CA PHE A 160 -5.13 3.42 23.58
C PHE A 160 -3.97 4.27 24.11
N ILE A 161 -2.92 3.66 24.65
CA ILE A 161 -1.72 4.39 25.13
C ILE A 161 -1.10 5.18 23.96
N GLY A 162 -0.82 4.54 22.84
CA GLY A 162 -0.22 5.24 21.69
C GLY A 162 -1.15 6.30 21.10
N ARG A 163 -2.45 6.01 20.98
CA ARG A 163 -3.46 6.92 20.41
C ARG A 163 -3.71 8.14 21.28
N SER A 164 -3.77 7.97 22.60
CA SER A 164 -3.98 9.08 23.53
C SER A 164 -2.85 10.10 23.41
N LEU A 165 -1.59 9.65 23.36
CA LEU A 165 -0.43 10.53 23.14
C LEU A 165 -0.49 11.23 21.78
N ALA A 166 -0.78 10.50 20.70
CA ALA A 166 -0.90 11.08 19.37
C ALA A 166 -1.99 12.16 19.31
N PHE A 167 -3.19 11.87 19.85
CA PHE A 167 -4.29 12.81 19.84
C PHE A 167 -3.99 14.05 20.70
N CYS A 168 -3.43 13.88 21.90
CA CYS A 168 -3.10 15.00 22.78
C CYS A 168 -2.06 15.92 22.15
N ILE A 169 -0.94 15.36 21.65
CA ILE A 169 0.18 16.14 21.14
C ILE A 169 -0.20 16.84 19.82
N VAL A 170 -0.76 16.10 18.85
CA VAL A 170 -1.07 16.66 17.53
C VAL A 170 -2.19 17.70 17.62
N SER A 171 -3.24 17.45 18.42
CA SER A 171 -4.35 18.39 18.53
C SER A 171 -3.99 19.65 19.31
N LEU A 172 -3.11 19.54 20.31
CA LEU A 172 -2.56 20.68 21.01
C LEU A 172 -1.70 21.55 20.07
N LEU A 173 -0.78 20.94 19.32
CA LEU A 173 0.14 21.65 18.43
C LEU A 173 -0.57 22.31 17.24
N LEU A 174 -1.53 21.62 16.61
CA LEU A 174 -2.18 22.11 15.38
C LEU A 174 -3.37 23.03 15.64
N ALA A 175 -4.13 22.78 16.72
CA ALA A 175 -5.40 23.47 16.96
C ALA A 175 -5.53 24.09 18.35
N GLY A 176 -4.59 23.87 19.28
CA GLY A 176 -4.68 24.35 20.65
C GLY A 176 -5.80 23.69 21.45
N ILE A 177 -6.26 22.50 21.03
CA ILE A 177 -7.33 21.78 21.74
C ILE A 177 -6.76 21.27 23.08
N ASN A 178 -7.54 21.44 24.15
CA ASN A 178 -7.14 20.95 25.47
C ASN A 178 -6.93 19.42 25.44
N PRO A 179 -5.75 18.92 25.82
CA PRO A 179 -5.42 17.49 25.79
C PRO A 179 -6.42 16.59 26.54
N VAL A 180 -7.06 17.11 27.60
CA VAL A 180 -8.04 16.35 28.39
C VAL A 180 -9.19 15.84 27.52
N TYR A 181 -9.75 16.65 26.62
CA TYR A 181 -10.87 16.20 25.78
C TYR A 181 -10.44 15.09 24.83
N THR A 182 -9.28 15.25 24.19
CA THR A 182 -8.74 14.24 23.28
C THR A 182 -8.34 12.94 23.99
N PHE A 183 -7.89 13.03 25.24
CA PHE A 183 -7.62 11.87 26.09
C PHE A 183 -8.92 11.11 26.43
N LEU A 184 -9.95 11.83 26.89
CA LEU A 184 -11.27 11.26 27.21
C LEU A 184 -11.90 10.60 25.99
N TYR A 185 -11.78 11.21 24.81
CA TYR A 185 -12.23 10.61 23.56
C TYR A 185 -11.47 9.32 23.24
N SER A 186 -10.14 9.30 23.39
CA SER A 186 -9.33 8.11 23.19
C SER A 186 -9.70 6.97 24.15
N LEU A 187 -10.03 7.31 25.39
CA LEU A 187 -10.52 6.35 26.40
C LEU A 187 -11.91 5.82 26.03
N GLY A 188 -12.81 6.69 25.57
CA GLY A 188 -14.12 6.30 25.03
C GLY A 188 -13.98 5.32 23.86
N LEU A 189 -13.03 5.56 22.96
CA LEU A 189 -12.74 4.65 21.85
C LEU A 189 -12.21 3.28 22.31
N TYR A 190 -11.45 3.22 23.39
CA TYR A 190 -10.98 1.96 23.96
C TYR A 190 -12.16 1.11 24.43
N PHE A 191 -13.09 1.69 25.18
CA PHE A 191 -14.31 1.00 25.60
C PHE A 191 -15.22 0.66 24.42
N PHE A 192 -15.35 1.56 23.44
CA PHE A 192 -16.11 1.31 22.21
C PHE A 192 -15.61 0.06 21.47
N ILE A 193 -14.29 -0.10 21.30
CA ILE A 193 -13.71 -1.27 20.62
C ILE A 193 -14.08 -2.57 21.35
N ILE A 194 -14.05 -2.58 22.69
CA ILE A 194 -14.44 -3.76 23.48
C ILE A 194 -15.94 -4.01 23.34
N ASN A 195 -16.77 -2.96 23.39
CA ASN A 195 -18.22 -3.06 23.20
C ASN A 195 -18.59 -3.64 21.83
N MET A 196 -17.96 -3.15 20.75
CA MET A 196 -18.18 -3.69 19.40
C MET A 196 -17.69 -5.12 19.27
N THR A 197 -16.55 -5.46 19.89
CA THR A 197 -16.05 -6.85 19.92
C THR A 197 -17.03 -7.78 20.63
N ALA A 198 -17.59 -7.37 21.77
CA ALA A 198 -18.61 -8.15 22.49
C ALA A 198 -19.90 -8.29 21.67
N PHE A 199 -20.39 -7.19 21.08
CA PHE A 199 -21.58 -7.17 20.23
C PHE A 199 -21.47 -8.14 19.05
N TRP A 200 -20.39 -8.05 18.28
CA TRP A 200 -20.18 -8.94 17.13
C TRP A 200 -19.88 -10.38 17.54
N THR A 201 -19.25 -10.60 18.70
CA THR A 201 -19.07 -11.95 19.26
C THR A 201 -20.40 -12.58 19.62
N ARG A 202 -21.34 -11.81 20.19
CA ARG A 202 -22.70 -12.28 20.46
C ARG A 202 -23.45 -12.65 19.17
N ILE A 203 -23.33 -11.84 18.12
CA ILE A 203 -24.01 -12.10 16.84
C ILE A 203 -23.43 -13.33 16.12
N ASN A 204 -22.11 -13.48 16.14
CA ASN A 204 -21.40 -14.51 15.36
C ASN A 204 -21.14 -15.80 16.14
N GLY A 205 -21.31 -15.79 17.47
CA GLY A 205 -21.05 -16.94 18.34
C GLY A 205 -21.87 -18.17 17.94
N ASP A 206 -23.18 -17.98 17.75
CA ASP A 206 -24.13 -19.07 17.48
C ASP A 206 -24.23 -19.46 16.00
N ARG A 207 -23.64 -18.65 15.10
CA ARG A 207 -23.70 -18.89 13.66
C ARG A 207 -22.60 -19.84 13.21
N LYS A 208 -22.79 -20.59 12.13
CA LYS A 208 -21.70 -21.37 11.52
C LYS A 208 -20.70 -20.47 10.79
N GLU A 209 -21.19 -19.42 10.14
CA GLU A 209 -20.39 -18.45 9.41
C GLU A 209 -20.58 -17.04 9.99
N GLU A 210 -19.63 -16.14 9.72
CA GLU A 210 -19.76 -14.74 10.10
C GLU A 210 -20.97 -14.07 9.42
N PHE A 211 -21.62 -13.13 10.12
CA PHE A 211 -22.70 -12.32 9.55
C PHE A 211 -22.29 -11.64 8.24
N ILE A 212 -21.06 -11.12 8.17
CA ILE A 212 -20.49 -10.49 6.98
C ILE A 212 -19.28 -11.31 6.51
N LYS A 213 -19.55 -12.47 5.90
CA LYS A 213 -18.49 -13.35 5.41
C LYS A 213 -17.63 -12.71 4.31
N ASN A 214 -18.23 -11.90 3.43
CA ASN A 214 -17.51 -11.34 2.29
C ASN A 214 -16.69 -10.09 2.70
N PRO A 215 -15.35 -10.14 2.63
CA PRO A 215 -14.50 -9.01 3.01
C PRO A 215 -14.78 -7.75 2.19
N PHE A 216 -15.15 -7.89 0.91
CA PHE A 216 -15.49 -6.75 0.05
C PHE A 216 -16.75 -6.03 0.53
N VAL A 217 -17.76 -6.79 0.97
CA VAL A 217 -19.00 -6.20 1.52
C VAL A 217 -18.68 -5.49 2.84
N LYS A 218 -17.83 -6.08 3.69
CA LYS A 218 -17.36 -5.44 4.93
C LYS A 218 -16.65 -4.11 4.62
N ILE A 219 -15.76 -4.08 3.64
CA ILE A 219 -15.05 -2.85 3.22
C ILE A 219 -16.03 -1.79 2.70
N ILE A 220 -16.97 -2.15 1.82
CA ILE A 220 -17.97 -1.22 1.28
C ILE A 220 -18.82 -0.63 2.42
N LEU A 221 -19.25 -1.45 3.37
CA LEU A 221 -20.02 -0.97 4.52
C LEU A 221 -19.19 -0.05 5.42
N VAL A 222 -17.92 -0.37 5.69
CA VAL A 222 -17.03 0.53 6.44
C VAL A 222 -16.90 1.88 5.72
N LEU A 223 -16.65 1.87 4.40
CA LEU A 223 -16.56 3.10 3.61
C LEU A 223 -17.87 3.90 3.63
N PHE A 224 -19.02 3.21 3.54
CA PHE A 224 -20.34 3.83 3.66
C PHE A 224 -20.53 4.49 5.04
N PHE A 225 -20.20 3.81 6.14
CA PHE A 225 -20.28 4.40 7.48
C PHE A 225 -19.28 5.54 7.68
N VAL A 226 -18.06 5.44 7.14
CA VAL A 226 -17.09 6.54 7.16
C VAL A 226 -17.70 7.75 6.46
N PHE A 227 -18.25 7.60 5.26
CA PHE A 227 -18.89 8.70 4.52
C PHE A 227 -20.10 9.28 5.28
N LEU A 228 -21.04 8.43 5.69
CA LEU A 228 -22.27 8.83 6.35
C LEU A 228 -22.00 9.60 7.65
N ILE A 229 -21.18 9.03 8.53
CA ILE A 229 -20.89 9.63 9.83
C ILE A 229 -20.05 10.90 9.65
N SER A 230 -19.10 10.91 8.72
CA SER A 230 -18.32 12.11 8.38
C SER A 230 -19.22 13.25 7.90
N PHE A 231 -20.16 12.95 7.00
CA PHE A 231 -21.11 13.92 6.47
C PHE A 231 -22.03 14.47 7.56
N LEU A 232 -22.60 13.60 8.40
CA LEU A 232 -23.42 14.02 9.55
C LEU A 232 -22.64 14.90 10.53
N THR A 233 -21.36 14.58 10.77
CA THR A 233 -20.50 15.37 11.67
C THR A 233 -20.31 16.80 11.16
N LEU A 234 -20.12 16.97 9.85
CA LEU A 234 -19.99 18.29 9.22
C LEU A 234 -21.29 19.11 9.26
N LEU A 235 -22.45 18.45 9.22
CA LEU A 235 -23.75 19.10 9.32
C LEU A 235 -24.08 19.54 10.76
N ILE A 236 -23.85 18.66 11.75
CA ILE A 236 -24.27 18.89 13.15
C ILE A 236 -23.30 19.83 13.88
N ARG A 237 -22.01 19.86 13.49
CA ARG A 237 -20.96 20.70 14.11
C ARG A 237 -20.87 20.54 15.63
N VAL A 238 -20.70 19.30 16.09
CA VAL A 238 -20.60 18.97 17.52
C VAL A 238 -19.30 19.52 18.11
N ASP A 239 -19.39 20.18 19.27
CA ASP A 239 -18.22 20.60 20.06
C ASP A 239 -17.44 19.37 20.56
N ILE A 240 -16.10 19.41 20.42
CA ILE A 240 -15.18 18.36 20.90
C ILE A 240 -15.40 18.01 22.36
N LYS A 241 -15.80 18.97 23.22
CA LYS A 241 -16.12 18.73 24.63
C LYS A 241 -17.31 17.78 24.76
N VAL A 242 -18.42 18.13 24.12
CA VAL A 242 -19.67 17.36 24.16
C VAL A 242 -19.45 15.99 23.55
N LEU A 243 -18.75 15.93 22.41
CA LEU A 243 -18.40 14.66 21.77
C LEU A 243 -17.57 13.77 22.71
N SER A 244 -16.51 14.31 23.31
CA SER A 244 -15.58 13.52 24.12
C SER A 244 -16.23 12.97 25.39
N PHE A 245 -16.93 13.82 26.15
CA PHE A 245 -17.62 13.39 27.37
C PHE A 245 -18.81 12.50 27.08
N GLY A 246 -19.67 12.88 26.13
CA GLY A 246 -20.84 12.09 25.76
C GLY A 246 -20.46 10.70 25.25
N PHE A 247 -19.44 10.63 24.39
CA PHE A 247 -18.95 9.36 23.85
C PHE A 247 -18.31 8.47 24.92
N LEU A 248 -17.57 9.04 25.87
CA LEU A 248 -17.02 8.28 26.99
C LEU A 248 -18.12 7.70 27.88
N LEU A 249 -19.09 8.52 28.30
CA LEU A 249 -20.19 8.09 29.17
C LEU A 249 -21.02 6.96 28.55
N LEU A 250 -21.38 7.09 27.27
CA LEU A 250 -22.09 6.06 26.50
C LEU A 250 -21.34 4.72 26.54
N ASN A 251 -20.03 4.75 26.28
CA ASN A 251 -19.23 3.53 26.19
C ASN A 251 -18.87 2.94 27.55
N LEU A 252 -18.78 3.78 28.59
CA LEU A 252 -18.57 3.35 29.97
C LEU A 252 -19.80 2.61 30.52
N PHE A 253 -21.02 2.94 30.06
CA PHE A 253 -22.19 2.13 30.36
C PHE A 253 -22.14 0.77 29.65
N GLY A 254 -21.80 0.77 28.35
CA GLY A 254 -21.72 -0.46 27.56
C GLY A 254 -20.67 -1.45 28.05
N ILE A 255 -19.53 -0.97 28.55
CA ILE A 255 -18.38 -1.83 28.91
C ILE A 255 -18.70 -2.81 30.03
N TYR A 256 -19.55 -2.40 30.97
CA TYR A 256 -19.98 -3.25 32.08
C TYR A 256 -20.68 -4.51 31.56
N PHE A 257 -21.65 -4.35 30.66
CA PHE A 257 -22.36 -5.47 30.04
C PHE A 257 -21.44 -6.30 29.14
N SER A 258 -20.56 -5.65 28.38
CA SER A 258 -19.60 -6.32 27.49
C SER A 258 -18.63 -7.22 28.24
N ILE A 259 -18.06 -6.75 29.37
CA ILE A 259 -17.15 -7.55 30.20
C ILE A 259 -17.90 -8.74 30.81
N SER A 260 -19.12 -8.53 31.32
CA SER A 260 -19.93 -9.60 31.89
C SER A 260 -20.23 -10.69 30.85
N PHE A 261 -20.62 -10.28 29.64
CA PHE A 261 -20.86 -11.19 28.52
C PHE A 261 -19.59 -11.97 28.13
N LEU A 262 -18.47 -11.28 27.91
CA LEU A 262 -17.22 -11.90 27.46
C LEU A 262 -16.68 -12.92 28.50
N LYS A 263 -16.77 -12.62 29.80
CA LYS A 263 -16.33 -13.57 30.84
C LYS A 263 -17.13 -14.88 30.82
N ASN A 264 -18.42 -14.79 30.50
CA ASN A 264 -19.35 -15.94 30.52
C ASN A 264 -19.44 -16.66 29.17
N PHE A 265 -18.91 -16.08 28.10
CA PHE A 265 -18.92 -16.69 26.77
C PHE A 265 -18.02 -17.94 26.74
N ARG A 266 -18.56 -19.06 26.24
CA ARG A 266 -17.87 -20.37 26.24
C ARG A 266 -17.38 -20.81 24.87
N ALA A 267 -18.01 -20.35 23.78
CA ALA A 267 -17.71 -20.80 22.42
C ALA A 267 -16.51 -20.06 21.78
N TYR A 268 -15.46 -19.80 22.56
CA TYR A 268 -14.26 -19.14 22.05
C TYR A 268 -13.51 -20.00 21.02
N ASP A 269 -13.50 -21.32 21.21
CA ASP A 269 -12.85 -22.25 20.28
C ASP A 269 -13.42 -22.10 18.87
N ASN A 270 -14.76 -22.13 18.74
CA ASN A 270 -15.47 -21.94 17.48
C ASN A 270 -15.17 -20.57 16.85
N MET A 271 -15.05 -19.51 17.65
CA MET A 271 -14.76 -18.16 17.16
C MET A 271 -13.34 -18.05 16.62
N ILE A 272 -12.36 -18.61 17.34
CA ILE A 272 -10.96 -18.63 16.90
C ILE A 272 -10.80 -19.51 15.65
N GLU A 273 -11.46 -20.66 15.61
CA GLU A 273 -11.46 -21.54 14.43
C GLU A 273 -12.03 -20.83 13.20
N LYS A 274 -13.17 -20.12 13.34
CA LYS A 274 -13.74 -19.29 12.25
C LYS A 274 -12.74 -18.23 11.77
N ALA A 275 -12.10 -17.52 12.68
CA ALA A 275 -11.11 -16.49 12.36
C ALA A 275 -9.93 -17.08 11.55
N VAL A 276 -9.41 -18.23 11.99
CA VAL A 276 -8.31 -18.95 11.34
C VAL A 276 -8.72 -19.51 9.96
N ASN A 277 -9.92 -20.07 9.85
CA ASN A 277 -10.45 -20.61 8.59
C ASN A 277 -10.70 -19.49 7.57
N SER A 278 -11.31 -18.37 8.00
CA SER A 278 -11.49 -17.18 7.15
C SER A 278 -10.14 -16.66 6.63
N TYR A 279 -9.13 -16.58 7.50
CA TYR A 279 -7.78 -16.19 7.09
C TYR A 279 -7.14 -17.18 6.11
N SER A 280 -7.19 -18.48 6.40
CA SER A 280 -6.55 -19.50 5.55
C SER A 280 -7.21 -19.61 4.17
N GLU A 281 -8.54 -19.46 4.09
CA GLU A 281 -9.24 -19.36 2.81
C GLU A 281 -8.80 -18.14 2.00
N GLN A 282 -8.65 -16.97 2.65
CA GLN A 282 -8.18 -15.75 2.01
C GLN A 282 -6.74 -15.92 1.49
N MET A 283 -5.85 -16.52 2.27
CA MET A 283 -4.48 -16.80 1.84
C MET A 283 -4.44 -17.78 0.67
N ARG A 284 -5.23 -18.87 0.71
CA ARG A 284 -5.32 -19.82 -0.39
C ARG A 284 -5.84 -19.16 -1.68
N LYS A 285 -6.85 -18.29 -1.57
CA LYS A 285 -7.37 -17.50 -2.71
C LYS A 285 -6.29 -16.54 -3.26
N ALA A 286 -5.55 -15.86 -2.40
CA ALA A 286 -4.46 -14.97 -2.81
C ALA A 286 -3.32 -15.73 -3.50
N GLU A 287 -2.89 -16.88 -2.96
CA GLU A 287 -1.88 -17.74 -3.57
C GLU A 287 -2.32 -18.29 -4.93
N ASN A 288 -3.55 -18.81 -5.01
CA ASN A 288 -4.11 -19.30 -6.27
C ASN A 288 -4.21 -18.17 -7.30
N THR A 289 -4.61 -16.96 -6.90
CA THR A 289 -4.62 -15.81 -7.79
C THR A 289 -3.20 -15.49 -8.29
N ASN A 290 -2.20 -15.48 -7.41
CA ASN A 290 -0.80 -15.24 -7.77
C ASN A 290 -0.20 -16.33 -8.68
N LYS A 291 -0.64 -17.59 -8.55
CA LYS A 291 -0.28 -18.68 -9.47
C LYS A 291 -0.94 -18.48 -10.83
N ASN A 292 -2.25 -18.29 -10.85
CA ASN A 292 -3.04 -18.12 -12.08
C ASN A 292 -2.63 -16.89 -12.90
N LEU A 293 -2.11 -15.84 -12.26
CA LEU A 293 -1.62 -14.63 -12.94
C LEU A 293 -0.51 -14.91 -13.96
N VAL A 294 0.28 -15.96 -13.73
CA VAL A 294 1.52 -16.24 -14.48
C VAL A 294 1.52 -17.65 -15.08
N GLU A 295 0.50 -18.45 -14.79
CA GLU A 295 0.37 -19.80 -15.33
C GLU A 295 0.21 -19.77 -16.85
N LEU A 296 1.05 -20.55 -17.53
CA LEU A 296 1.00 -20.76 -18.97
C LEU A 296 -0.08 -21.79 -19.27
N LYS A 297 -0.91 -21.51 -20.28
CA LYS A 297 -1.85 -22.50 -20.81
C LYS A 297 -1.15 -23.39 -21.84
N ASP A 298 -1.67 -24.59 -22.11
CA ASP A 298 -1.10 -25.48 -23.13
C ASP A 298 -0.94 -24.80 -24.50
N LYS A 299 -1.89 -23.94 -24.86
CA LYS A 299 -1.86 -23.13 -26.09
C LYS A 299 -0.69 -22.13 -26.12
N ASP A 300 -0.24 -21.66 -24.97
CA ASP A 300 0.90 -20.76 -24.83
C ASP A 300 2.23 -21.52 -25.02
N ILE A 301 2.27 -22.83 -24.72
CA ILE A 301 3.47 -23.69 -24.82
C ILE A 301 3.67 -24.22 -26.25
N ARG A 302 2.59 -24.61 -26.94
CA ARG A 302 2.61 -25.21 -28.29
C ARG A 302 2.91 -24.23 -29.45
N VAL A 303 3.46 -23.05 -29.15
CA VAL A 303 3.76 -22.04 -30.19
C VAL A 303 4.97 -22.49 -31.02
N ASN A 304 4.71 -23.16 -32.15
CA ASN A 304 5.73 -23.56 -33.14
C ASN A 304 6.09 -22.38 -34.06
N LYS A 305 6.79 -21.38 -33.54
CA LYS A 305 7.49 -20.39 -34.36
C LYS A 305 8.97 -20.76 -34.46
N LYS A 306 9.52 -20.84 -35.67
CA LYS A 306 10.98 -20.97 -35.87
C LYS A 306 11.66 -19.71 -35.32
N ILE A 307 12.59 -19.91 -34.38
CA ILE A 307 13.40 -18.85 -33.78
C ILE A 307 14.84 -19.07 -34.25
N ASN A 308 15.32 -18.22 -35.15
CA ASN A 308 16.65 -18.33 -35.78
C ASN A 308 17.74 -17.64 -34.94
N VAL A 309 17.81 -17.93 -33.65
CA VAL A 309 18.86 -17.43 -32.74
C VAL A 309 19.19 -18.49 -31.72
N GLU A 310 20.37 -18.40 -31.10
CA GLU A 310 20.86 -19.41 -30.15
C GLU A 310 21.15 -18.83 -28.75
N GLY A 311 21.30 -19.72 -27.77
CA GLY A 311 21.69 -19.39 -26.40
C GLY A 311 20.70 -18.48 -25.66
N PHE A 312 21.21 -17.47 -24.96
CA PHE A 312 20.41 -16.54 -24.15
C PHE A 312 19.39 -15.73 -24.95
N GLU A 313 19.68 -15.43 -26.22
CA GLU A 313 18.74 -14.71 -27.07
C GLU A 313 17.55 -15.60 -27.44
N TYR A 314 17.81 -16.88 -27.74
CA TYR A 314 16.75 -17.87 -27.93
C TYR A 314 15.84 -17.97 -26.70
N LEU A 315 16.44 -18.14 -25.52
CA LEU A 315 15.71 -18.26 -24.26
C LEU A 315 14.80 -17.04 -24.02
N ASN A 316 15.33 -15.83 -24.20
CA ASN A 316 14.56 -14.60 -24.02
C ASN A 316 13.43 -14.49 -25.05
N ARG A 317 13.69 -14.75 -26.33
CA ARG A 317 12.64 -14.69 -27.38
C ARG A 317 11.55 -15.73 -27.14
N LEU A 318 11.92 -16.96 -26.80
CA LEU A 318 10.98 -18.03 -26.49
C LEU A 318 10.10 -17.65 -25.30
N PHE A 319 10.68 -17.06 -24.26
CA PHE A 319 9.94 -16.58 -23.09
C PHE A 319 8.85 -15.58 -23.49
N PHE A 320 9.20 -14.51 -24.21
CA PHE A 320 8.22 -13.49 -24.59
C PHE A 320 7.15 -13.99 -25.57
N LEU A 321 7.47 -14.98 -26.40
CA LEU A 321 6.50 -15.64 -27.27
C LEU A 321 5.44 -16.40 -26.47
N ARG A 322 5.86 -17.22 -25.49
CA ARG A 322 4.95 -17.98 -24.62
C ARG A 322 4.14 -17.07 -23.68
N HIS A 323 4.71 -15.95 -23.25
CA HIS A 323 4.08 -15.04 -22.30
C HIS A 323 3.30 -13.89 -22.96
N ARG A 324 3.04 -13.95 -24.27
CA ARG A 324 2.34 -12.89 -25.00
C ARG A 324 0.95 -12.57 -24.41
N ARG A 325 0.22 -13.59 -23.93
CA ARG A 325 -1.07 -13.41 -23.27
C ARG A 325 -0.96 -12.64 -21.95
N ILE A 326 0.13 -12.81 -21.21
CA ILE A 326 0.30 -12.27 -19.85
C ILE A 326 0.90 -10.86 -19.90
N LEU A 327 1.76 -10.57 -20.87
CA LEU A 327 2.51 -9.31 -20.96
C LEU A 327 2.01 -8.37 -22.06
N TYR A 328 1.83 -8.88 -23.29
CA TYR A 328 1.46 -8.03 -24.43
C TYR A 328 -0.03 -7.69 -24.45
N LYS A 329 -0.92 -8.68 -24.25
CA LYS A 329 -2.37 -8.44 -24.34
C LYS A 329 -2.86 -7.39 -23.34
N PRO A 330 -2.49 -7.42 -22.04
CA PRO A 330 -2.96 -6.40 -21.09
C PRO A 330 -2.47 -5.01 -21.47
N THR A 331 -1.20 -4.89 -21.90
CA THR A 331 -0.63 -3.61 -22.37
C THR A 331 -1.40 -3.06 -23.56
N LEU A 332 -1.75 -3.90 -24.54
CA LEU A 332 -2.56 -3.49 -25.70
C LEU A 332 -3.96 -3.04 -25.31
N ILE A 333 -4.62 -3.77 -24.42
CA ILE A 333 -5.98 -3.42 -23.94
C ILE A 333 -5.94 -2.09 -23.20
N MET A 334 -5.01 -1.91 -22.26
CA MET A 334 -4.84 -0.65 -21.52
C MET A 334 -4.54 0.53 -22.45
N THR A 335 -3.65 0.32 -23.43
CA THR A 335 -3.33 1.35 -24.43
C THR A 335 -4.55 1.69 -25.29
N GLY A 336 -5.33 0.68 -25.72
CA GLY A 336 -6.55 0.89 -26.51
C GLY A 336 -7.61 1.68 -25.74
N ILE A 337 -7.84 1.34 -24.46
CA ILE A 337 -8.74 2.10 -23.58
C ILE A 337 -8.24 3.54 -23.42
N PHE A 338 -6.94 3.73 -23.19
CA PHE A 338 -6.35 5.06 -23.07
C PHE A 338 -6.53 5.89 -24.34
N ILE A 339 -6.35 5.30 -25.52
CA ILE A 339 -6.60 5.99 -26.80
C ILE A 339 -8.06 6.42 -26.91
N LEU A 340 -9.01 5.52 -26.60
CA LEU A 340 -10.45 5.84 -26.63
C LEU A 340 -10.81 6.97 -25.67
N VAL A 341 -10.31 6.90 -24.42
CA VAL A 341 -10.53 7.94 -23.41
C VAL A 341 -9.88 9.25 -23.84
N GLY A 342 -8.64 9.22 -24.33
CA GLY A 342 -7.92 10.40 -24.79
C GLY A 342 -8.61 11.13 -25.94
N PHE A 343 -9.10 10.39 -26.95
CA PHE A 343 -9.90 10.98 -28.03
C PHE A 343 -11.28 11.45 -27.56
N GLY A 344 -11.92 10.74 -26.62
CA GLY A 344 -13.16 11.18 -26.01
C GLY A 344 -13.00 12.52 -25.27
N CYS A 345 -11.95 12.64 -24.44
CA CYS A 345 -11.60 13.90 -23.77
C CYS A 345 -11.26 15.00 -24.77
N PHE A 346 -10.49 14.70 -25.82
CA PHE A 346 -10.16 15.64 -26.88
C PHE A 346 -11.43 16.19 -27.55
N TRP A 347 -12.37 15.31 -27.88
CA TRP A 347 -13.63 15.69 -28.52
C TRP A 347 -14.51 16.55 -27.60
N ILE A 348 -14.62 16.20 -26.32
CA ILE A 348 -15.37 17.00 -25.33
C ILE A 348 -14.72 18.38 -25.18
N LEU A 349 -13.41 18.45 -24.95
CA LEU A 349 -12.70 19.71 -24.79
C LEU A 349 -12.76 20.58 -26.05
N SER A 350 -12.84 19.98 -27.24
CA SER A 350 -12.96 20.73 -28.51
C SER A 350 -14.27 21.49 -28.65
N ARG A 351 -15.30 21.09 -27.88
CA ARG A 351 -16.61 21.75 -27.84
C ARG A 351 -16.71 22.79 -26.73
N LEU A 352 -15.80 22.76 -25.77
CA LEU A 352 -15.76 23.68 -24.65
C LEU A 352 -14.77 24.82 -24.97
N LYS A 353 -15.12 26.06 -24.62
CA LYS A 353 -14.19 27.20 -24.73
C LYS A 353 -13.27 27.22 -23.51
N VAL A 354 -12.33 26.27 -23.46
CA VAL A 354 -11.32 26.17 -22.39
C VAL A 354 -10.07 26.94 -22.82
N SER A 355 -9.39 27.60 -21.86
CA SER A 355 -8.16 28.32 -22.15
C SER A 355 -6.99 27.37 -22.46
N SER A 356 -6.04 27.83 -23.28
CA SER A 356 -4.87 27.04 -23.71
C SER A 356 -3.98 26.64 -22.52
N ASP A 357 -3.76 27.55 -21.58
CA ASP A 357 -2.94 27.34 -20.38
C ASP A 357 -3.55 26.28 -19.43
N GLU A 358 -4.87 26.30 -19.24
CA GLU A 358 -5.56 25.28 -18.44
C GLU A 358 -5.45 23.89 -19.07
N VAL A 359 -5.65 23.77 -20.39
CA VAL A 359 -5.50 22.51 -21.11
C VAL A 359 -4.06 22.00 -21.00
N TYR A 360 -3.07 22.87 -21.17
CA TYR A 360 -1.66 22.51 -21.02
C TYR A 360 -1.38 21.97 -19.61
N LYS A 361 -1.77 22.70 -18.55
CA LYS A 361 -1.58 22.28 -17.16
C LYS A 361 -2.20 20.93 -16.87
N ILE A 362 -3.45 20.71 -17.27
CA ILE A 362 -4.16 19.43 -17.08
C ILE A 362 -3.37 18.29 -17.72
N LEU A 363 -2.91 18.47 -18.96
CA LEU A 363 -2.16 17.44 -19.68
C LEU A 363 -0.83 17.12 -18.98
N ILE A 364 -0.06 18.14 -18.60
CA ILE A 364 1.25 17.90 -17.97
C ILE A 364 1.07 17.24 -16.59
N TYR A 365 0.08 17.65 -15.79
CA TYR A 365 -0.23 17.00 -14.51
C TYR A 365 -0.71 15.57 -14.68
N ALA A 366 -1.37 15.25 -15.80
CA ALA A 366 -1.82 13.90 -16.09
C ALA A 366 -0.67 12.97 -16.54
N ILE A 367 0.44 13.49 -17.09
CA ILE A 367 1.55 12.66 -17.62
C ILE A 367 2.08 11.66 -16.58
N PRO A 368 2.48 12.05 -15.36
CA PRO A 368 2.96 11.11 -14.35
C PRO A 368 1.93 10.03 -14.00
N ILE A 369 0.66 10.43 -13.82
CA ILE A 369 -0.43 9.54 -13.42
C ILE A 369 -0.67 8.49 -14.51
N ILE A 370 -0.83 8.93 -15.76
CA ILE A 370 -1.04 8.06 -16.92
C ILE A 370 0.18 7.16 -17.13
N SER A 371 1.39 7.69 -16.99
CA SER A 371 2.63 6.91 -17.11
C SER A 371 2.68 5.77 -16.09
N TYR A 372 2.30 6.04 -14.83
CA TYR A 372 2.24 5.00 -13.79
C TYR A 372 1.21 3.92 -14.13
N ILE A 373 0.03 4.30 -14.64
CA ILE A 373 -1.03 3.34 -15.00
C ILE A 373 -0.63 2.49 -16.21
N LEU A 374 -0.06 3.09 -17.26
CA LEU A 374 0.23 2.40 -18.53
C LEU A 374 1.55 1.64 -18.53
N PHE A 375 2.61 2.20 -17.95
CA PHE A 375 3.96 1.65 -18.08
C PHE A 375 4.34 0.68 -16.96
N LYS A 376 3.67 0.72 -15.80
CA LYS A 376 4.00 -0.18 -14.69
C LYS A 376 3.56 -1.62 -14.97
N GLN A 377 4.52 -2.55 -14.93
CA GLN A 377 4.30 -3.97 -15.25
C GLN A 377 4.71 -4.89 -14.10
N ASP A 378 3.90 -4.96 -13.04
CA ASP A 378 4.22 -5.78 -11.86
C ASP A 378 4.31 -7.30 -12.16
N LYS A 379 3.56 -7.77 -13.17
CA LYS A 379 3.49 -9.20 -13.52
C LYS A 379 4.78 -9.75 -14.13
N ILE A 380 5.61 -8.89 -14.72
CA ILE A 380 6.76 -9.35 -15.51
C ILE A 380 7.86 -9.98 -14.66
N LEU A 381 8.05 -9.46 -13.43
CA LEU A 381 9.05 -9.97 -12.51
C LEU A 381 8.70 -11.37 -12.02
N ILE A 382 7.41 -11.57 -11.69
CA ILE A 382 6.90 -12.88 -11.26
C ILE A 382 7.03 -13.89 -12.41
N ALA A 383 6.74 -13.46 -13.65
CA ALA A 383 6.91 -14.27 -14.84
C ALA A 383 8.36 -14.68 -15.10
N PHE A 384 9.30 -13.75 -15.02
CA PHE A 384 10.72 -14.08 -15.18
C PHE A 384 11.19 -15.10 -14.15
N TYR A 385 10.79 -14.94 -12.89
CA TYR A 385 11.23 -15.83 -11.84
C TYR A 385 10.59 -17.22 -11.95
N LYS A 386 9.25 -17.29 -11.92
CA LYS A 386 8.54 -18.57 -11.86
C LYS A 386 8.73 -19.41 -13.12
N ASN A 387 8.70 -18.79 -14.29
CA ASN A 387 8.62 -19.54 -15.56
C ASN A 387 9.95 -19.61 -16.33
N CYS A 388 11.05 -19.03 -15.80
CA CYS A 388 12.34 -19.04 -16.48
C CYS A 388 13.54 -19.14 -15.53
N ASP A 389 13.71 -18.20 -14.61
CA ASP A 389 14.97 -18.05 -13.87
C ASP A 389 15.10 -18.97 -12.66
N SER A 390 14.00 -19.33 -12.01
CA SER A 390 14.03 -20.16 -10.80
C SER A 390 14.77 -21.48 -11.02
N SER A 391 14.59 -22.12 -12.18
CA SER A 391 15.30 -23.34 -12.56
C SER A 391 16.75 -23.09 -13.00
N LEU A 392 17.05 -21.93 -13.60
CA LEU A 392 18.38 -21.60 -14.12
C LEU A 392 19.34 -21.11 -13.04
N LEU A 393 18.83 -20.51 -11.96
CA LEU A 393 19.63 -19.93 -10.88
C LEU A 393 20.45 -20.95 -10.09
N TYR A 394 20.11 -22.25 -10.18
CA TYR A 394 20.93 -23.33 -9.59
C TYR A 394 22.25 -23.52 -10.32
N TYR A 395 22.33 -23.16 -11.60
CA TYR A 395 23.49 -23.40 -12.43
C TYR A 395 24.49 -22.23 -12.34
N GLY A 396 25.77 -22.56 -12.12
CA GLY A 396 26.86 -21.57 -12.05
C GLY A 396 26.99 -20.73 -13.31
N PHE A 397 26.79 -21.35 -14.49
CA PHE A 397 26.92 -20.66 -15.78
C PHE A 397 25.93 -19.51 -15.94
N TYR A 398 24.75 -19.57 -15.31
CA TYR A 398 23.74 -18.52 -15.42
C TYR A 398 24.09 -17.28 -14.58
N ARG A 399 24.90 -17.48 -13.53
CA ARG A 399 25.29 -16.46 -12.56
C ARG A 399 26.60 -15.75 -12.92
N GLU A 400 27.28 -16.15 -14.00
CA GLU A 400 28.47 -15.47 -14.50
C GLU A 400 28.13 -14.03 -14.94
N ASP A 401 28.96 -13.07 -14.52
CA ASP A 401 28.77 -11.63 -14.69
C ASP A 401 28.37 -11.24 -16.12
N LYS A 402 29.16 -11.71 -17.11
CA LYS A 402 28.94 -11.39 -18.53
C LYS A 402 27.62 -11.95 -19.07
N LYS A 403 27.23 -13.16 -18.67
CA LYS A 403 26.01 -13.85 -19.16
C LYS A 403 24.76 -13.25 -18.53
N LEU A 404 24.84 -12.91 -17.24
CA LEU A 404 23.75 -12.25 -16.52
C LEU A 404 23.48 -10.85 -17.10
N LEU A 405 24.54 -10.08 -17.38
CA LEU A 405 24.42 -8.77 -18.03
C LEU A 405 23.85 -8.88 -19.44
N LYS A 406 24.27 -9.89 -20.21
CA LYS A 406 23.69 -10.18 -21.53
C LYS A 406 22.19 -10.41 -21.42
N MET A 407 21.74 -11.20 -20.44
CA MET A 407 20.32 -11.44 -20.19
C MET A 407 19.55 -10.20 -19.76
N PHE A 408 20.15 -9.36 -18.90
CA PHE A 408 19.57 -8.08 -18.51
C PHE A 408 19.29 -7.20 -19.73
N TRP A 409 20.27 -7.01 -20.62
CA TRP A 409 20.09 -6.19 -21.83
C TRP A 409 19.08 -6.78 -22.81
N LEU A 410 19.05 -8.11 -22.96
CA LEU A 410 18.06 -8.79 -23.79
C LEU A 410 16.63 -8.57 -23.26
N ARG A 411 16.46 -8.62 -21.93
CA ARG A 411 15.16 -8.33 -21.30
C ARG A 411 14.80 -6.87 -21.39
N PHE A 412 15.74 -5.97 -21.11
CA PHE A 412 15.53 -4.52 -21.25
C PHE A 412 14.98 -4.19 -22.63
N ARG A 413 15.64 -4.66 -23.71
CA ARG A 413 15.19 -4.43 -25.08
C ARG A 413 13.80 -5.02 -25.35
N ALA A 414 13.51 -6.21 -24.84
CA ALA A 414 12.23 -6.87 -25.07
C ALA A 414 11.08 -6.17 -24.34
N ILE A 415 11.28 -5.75 -23.08
CA ILE A 415 10.30 -5.00 -22.30
C ILE A 415 10.10 -3.62 -22.92
N PHE A 416 11.19 -2.92 -23.24
CA PHE A 416 11.11 -1.61 -23.85
C PHE A 416 10.32 -1.63 -25.16
N LYS A 417 10.49 -2.68 -26.00
CA LYS A 417 9.67 -2.88 -27.20
C LYS A 417 8.16 -3.00 -26.92
N ILE A 418 7.77 -3.58 -25.79
CA ILE A 418 6.36 -3.63 -25.37
C ILE A 418 5.91 -2.24 -24.92
N MET A 419 6.75 -1.53 -24.16
CA MET A 419 6.47 -0.20 -23.63
C MET A 419 6.45 0.90 -24.70
N LEU A 420 7.11 0.70 -25.84
CA LEU A 420 7.01 1.61 -26.99
C LEU A 420 5.57 1.83 -27.44
N ILE A 421 4.69 0.82 -27.31
CA ILE A 421 3.29 0.91 -27.73
C ILE A 421 2.55 2.02 -26.95
N PRO A 422 2.46 1.98 -25.61
CA PRO A 422 1.81 3.05 -24.86
C PRO A 422 2.59 4.38 -24.91
N ILE A 423 3.93 4.37 -25.03
CA ILE A 423 4.73 5.60 -25.18
C ILE A 423 4.32 6.36 -26.45
N ILE A 424 4.23 5.64 -27.58
CA ILE A 424 3.82 6.23 -28.86
C ILE A 424 2.38 6.72 -28.78
N ALA A 425 1.46 5.93 -28.22
CA ALA A 425 0.07 6.34 -28.07
C ALA A 425 -0.08 7.62 -27.24
N MET A 426 0.63 7.71 -26.12
CA MET A 426 0.61 8.88 -25.25
C MET A 426 1.23 10.12 -25.92
N THR A 427 2.32 9.92 -26.66
CA THR A 427 2.95 10.98 -27.46
C THR A 427 2.00 11.49 -28.54
N LEU A 428 1.32 10.59 -29.27
CA LEU A 428 0.36 10.97 -30.31
C LEU A 428 -0.83 11.75 -29.74
N ILE A 429 -1.42 11.28 -28.64
CA ILE A 429 -2.52 12.00 -27.99
C ILE A 429 -2.05 13.39 -27.57
N TYR A 430 -0.89 13.50 -26.92
CA TYR A 430 -0.32 14.79 -26.55
C TYR A 430 -0.12 15.71 -27.77
N MET A 431 0.41 15.19 -28.88
CA MET A 431 0.57 15.95 -30.13
C MET A 431 -0.76 16.47 -30.67
N PHE A 432 -1.83 15.65 -30.67
CA PHE A 432 -3.16 16.10 -31.10
C PHE A 432 -3.69 17.25 -30.24
N PHE A 433 -3.53 17.16 -28.93
CA PHE A 433 -3.92 18.24 -28.03
C PHE A 433 -3.09 19.51 -28.26
N PHE A 434 -1.78 19.37 -28.43
CA PHE A 434 -0.89 20.50 -28.67
C PHE A 434 -1.29 21.28 -29.93
N LEU A 435 -1.46 20.57 -31.05
CA LEU A 435 -1.80 21.20 -32.34
C LEU A 435 -3.14 21.95 -32.35
N LYS A 436 -4.07 21.59 -31.45
CA LYS A 436 -5.44 22.15 -31.46
C LYS A 436 -5.67 23.21 -30.39
N PHE A 437 -5.10 23.04 -29.19
CA PHE A 437 -5.47 23.82 -28.01
C PHE A 437 -4.33 24.66 -27.45
N ILE A 438 -3.07 24.37 -27.81
CA ILE A 438 -1.91 24.96 -27.14
C ILE A 438 -1.18 25.85 -28.14
N ASP A 439 -1.29 27.17 -27.94
CA ASP A 439 -0.42 28.15 -28.58
C ASP A 439 0.88 28.20 -27.77
N GLY A 440 1.90 27.46 -28.21
CA GLY A 440 3.11 27.26 -27.41
C GLY A 440 4.40 27.20 -28.20
N ASP A 441 5.49 27.57 -27.53
CA ASP A 441 6.85 27.47 -28.05
C ASP A 441 7.30 26.02 -28.23
N ILE A 442 8.36 25.83 -29.01
CA ILE A 442 9.03 24.55 -29.26
C ILE A 442 9.34 23.79 -27.96
N VAL A 443 9.65 24.50 -26.88
CA VAL A 443 9.92 23.90 -25.56
C VAL A 443 8.68 23.21 -25.00
N ASN A 444 7.52 23.84 -25.10
CA ASN A 444 6.25 23.27 -24.64
C ASN A 444 5.85 22.05 -25.46
N PHE A 445 6.31 21.94 -26.71
CA PHE A 445 6.10 20.76 -27.54
C PHE A 445 7.07 19.61 -27.22
N ILE A 446 8.37 19.88 -27.22
CA ILE A 446 9.41 18.83 -27.16
C ILE A 446 9.57 18.27 -25.75
N LEU A 447 9.55 19.13 -24.72
CA LEU A 447 9.89 18.73 -23.36
C LEU A 447 8.93 17.66 -22.79
N PRO A 448 7.59 17.77 -22.95
CA PRO A 448 6.66 16.72 -22.50
C PRO A 448 6.85 15.39 -23.22
N ILE A 449 7.18 15.42 -24.52
CA ILE A 449 7.45 14.21 -25.31
C ILE A 449 8.70 13.50 -24.77
N VAL A 450 9.78 14.24 -24.54
CA VAL A 450 11.01 13.69 -23.93
C VAL A 450 10.70 13.12 -22.54
N TYR A 451 9.91 13.83 -21.74
CA TYR A 451 9.51 13.37 -20.42
C TYR A 451 8.68 12.07 -20.45
N ILE A 452 7.75 11.92 -21.40
CA ILE A 452 6.99 10.67 -21.61
C ILE A 452 7.92 9.50 -21.96
N ILE A 453 8.88 9.71 -22.88
CA ILE A 453 9.85 8.67 -23.27
C ILE A 453 10.70 8.26 -22.06
N LEU A 454 11.19 9.23 -21.29
CA LEU A 454 11.99 8.96 -20.09
C LEU A 454 11.19 8.21 -19.02
N ASN A 455 9.91 8.54 -18.81
CA ASN A 455 9.03 7.75 -17.94
C ASN A 455 8.92 6.30 -18.41
N GLY A 456 8.77 6.06 -19.72
CA GLY A 456 8.77 4.72 -20.29
C GLY A 456 10.08 3.95 -20.06
N ILE A 457 11.23 4.63 -20.18
CA ILE A 457 12.54 4.05 -19.84
C ILE A 457 12.62 3.75 -18.35
N PHE A 458 12.19 4.67 -17.49
CA PHE A 458 12.17 4.52 -16.03
C PHE A 458 11.40 3.26 -15.61
N PHE A 459 10.17 3.09 -16.08
CA PHE A 459 9.33 1.92 -15.78
C PHE A 459 9.82 0.63 -16.44
N THR A 460 10.78 0.70 -17.37
CA THR A 460 11.48 -0.48 -17.89
C THR A 460 12.70 -0.83 -17.04
N VAL A 461 13.52 0.15 -16.67
CA VAL A 461 14.75 -0.05 -15.88
C VAL A 461 14.43 -0.44 -14.45
N LEU A 462 13.47 0.24 -13.81
CA LEU A 462 13.19 0.10 -12.38
C LEU A 462 12.78 -1.34 -11.98
N PRO A 463 11.84 -2.03 -12.65
CA PRO A 463 11.53 -3.41 -12.31
C PRO A 463 12.73 -4.34 -12.50
N LEU A 464 13.52 -4.15 -13.57
CA LEU A 464 14.73 -4.94 -13.81
C LEU A 464 15.79 -4.69 -12.73
N PHE A 465 15.95 -3.43 -12.31
CA PHE A 465 16.81 -3.05 -11.20
C PHE A 465 16.37 -3.75 -9.92
N GLN A 466 15.08 -3.70 -9.59
CA GLN A 466 14.53 -4.40 -8.42
C GLN A 466 14.80 -5.91 -8.49
N TYR A 467 14.64 -6.49 -9.69
CA TYR A 467 14.78 -7.92 -9.92
C TYR A 467 16.21 -8.42 -9.81
N TYR A 468 17.14 -7.81 -10.56
CA TYR A 468 18.53 -8.23 -10.64
C TYR A 468 19.35 -7.84 -9.41
N LEU A 469 19.00 -6.73 -8.75
CA LEU A 469 19.71 -6.27 -7.56
C LEU A 469 19.16 -6.92 -6.30
N PHE A 470 17.83 -6.87 -6.09
CA PHE A 470 17.24 -7.31 -4.83
C PHE A 470 16.71 -8.73 -4.86
N GLN A 471 16.42 -9.33 -6.02
CA GLN A 471 15.78 -10.65 -6.18
C GLN A 471 14.64 -10.82 -5.14
N PRO A 472 13.43 -10.30 -5.42
CA PRO A 472 12.42 -10.11 -4.38
C PRO A 472 11.65 -11.38 -4.01
N PHE A 473 11.91 -12.49 -4.70
CA PHE A 473 11.15 -13.73 -4.64
C PHE A 473 11.83 -14.80 -3.76
N ASP A 474 11.02 -15.60 -3.07
CA ASP A 474 11.48 -16.83 -2.40
C ASP A 474 11.46 -18.04 -3.35
N LYS A 475 11.78 -19.24 -2.85
CA LYS A 475 11.71 -20.49 -3.64
C LYS A 475 10.35 -20.75 -4.28
N GLU A 476 9.27 -20.35 -3.62
CA GLU A 476 7.89 -20.56 -4.08
C GLU A 476 7.45 -19.46 -5.07
N GLY A 477 8.28 -18.44 -5.28
CA GLY A 477 8.01 -17.30 -6.15
C GLY A 477 7.08 -16.26 -5.52
N ASN A 478 6.98 -16.24 -4.19
CA ASN A 478 6.25 -15.22 -3.44
C ASN A 478 7.17 -14.02 -3.17
N GLN A 479 6.63 -12.81 -3.35
CA GLN A 479 7.37 -11.57 -3.16
C GLN A 479 7.52 -11.27 -1.66
N LYS A 480 8.70 -11.53 -1.08
CA LYS A 480 8.98 -11.33 0.36
C LYS A 480 9.85 -10.11 0.69
N SER A 481 10.41 -9.44 -0.31
CA SER A 481 11.31 -8.29 -0.07
C SER A 481 10.54 -7.04 0.37
N ILE A 482 10.57 -6.74 1.67
CA ILE A 482 9.99 -5.53 2.29
C ILE A 482 10.47 -4.27 1.57
N LEU A 483 11.75 -4.20 1.21
CA LEU A 483 12.33 -3.05 0.50
C LEU A 483 11.67 -2.81 -0.85
N VAL A 484 11.43 -3.86 -1.63
CA VAL A 484 10.79 -3.70 -2.94
C VAL A 484 9.32 -3.30 -2.79
N VAL A 485 8.64 -3.79 -1.74
CA VAL A 485 7.29 -3.34 -1.39
C VAL A 485 7.27 -1.85 -1.03
N LEU A 486 8.19 -1.41 -0.17
CA LEU A 486 8.32 0.01 0.20
C LEU A 486 8.67 0.90 -0.99
N MET A 487 9.57 0.44 -1.87
CA MET A 487 9.86 1.15 -3.12
C MET A 487 8.60 1.29 -3.97
N ASN A 488 7.84 0.23 -4.17
CA ASN A 488 6.62 0.25 -4.97
C ASN A 488 5.55 1.18 -4.38
N LEU A 489 5.40 1.21 -3.05
CA LEU A 489 4.53 2.17 -2.35
C LEU A 489 5.02 3.61 -2.54
N GLY A 490 6.33 3.84 -2.42
CA GLY A 490 6.95 5.15 -2.65
C GLY A 490 6.73 5.65 -4.08
N ILE A 491 6.91 4.78 -5.08
CA ILE A 491 6.68 5.10 -6.50
C ILE A 491 5.20 5.44 -6.74
N TYR A 492 4.28 4.67 -6.16
CA TYR A 492 2.85 4.97 -6.24
C TYR A 492 2.54 6.36 -5.68
N TYR A 493 3.01 6.65 -4.47
CA TYR A 493 2.81 7.95 -3.84
C TYR A 493 3.43 9.10 -4.66
N MET A 494 4.65 8.89 -5.16
CA MET A 494 5.37 9.90 -5.95
C MET A 494 4.62 10.25 -7.24
N PHE A 495 4.27 9.26 -8.07
CA PHE A 495 3.66 9.52 -9.37
C PHE A 495 2.21 10.00 -9.29
N ILE A 496 1.45 9.54 -8.29
CA ILE A 496 0.01 9.88 -8.18
C ILE A 496 -0.22 11.17 -7.40
N PHE A 497 0.55 11.43 -6.33
CA PHE A 497 0.29 12.55 -5.43
C PHE A 497 1.44 13.57 -5.41
N ALA A 498 2.68 13.12 -5.21
CA ALA A 498 3.78 14.05 -4.96
C ALA A 498 4.19 14.84 -6.22
N PHE A 499 4.29 14.20 -7.38
CA PHE A 499 4.73 14.83 -8.62
C PHE A 499 3.76 15.90 -9.12
N PRO A 500 2.44 15.66 -9.19
CA PRO A 500 1.48 16.74 -9.48
C PRO A 500 1.60 17.91 -8.49
N SER A 501 1.73 17.61 -7.18
CA SER A 501 1.85 18.66 -6.15
C SER A 501 3.14 19.48 -6.27
N LEU A 502 4.28 18.82 -6.56
CA LEU A 502 5.56 19.48 -6.76
C LEU A 502 5.56 20.33 -8.03
N MET A 503 4.85 19.90 -9.07
CA MET A 503 4.75 20.64 -10.31
C MET A 503 3.99 21.96 -10.12
N VAL A 504 2.94 21.98 -9.28
CA VAL A 504 2.24 23.22 -8.88
C VAL A 504 3.17 24.19 -8.17
N TYR A 505 4.09 23.70 -7.33
CA TYR A 505 5.01 24.55 -6.56
C TYR A 505 6.22 25.05 -7.37
N LEU A 506 6.83 24.19 -8.19
CA LEU A 506 8.07 24.49 -8.93
C LEU A 506 7.83 25.09 -10.32
N GLY A 507 6.63 24.94 -10.87
CA GLY A 507 6.30 25.22 -12.26
C GLY A 507 6.57 24.02 -13.18
N GLU A 508 5.79 23.92 -14.26
CA GLU A 508 5.67 22.74 -15.14
C GLU A 508 7.00 22.41 -15.84
N ILE A 509 7.63 23.42 -16.46
CA ILE A 509 8.86 23.28 -17.23
C ILE A 509 10.03 22.87 -16.32
N LYS A 510 10.23 23.58 -15.20
CA LYS A 510 11.31 23.32 -14.25
C LYS A 510 11.21 21.91 -13.68
N PHE A 511 9.99 21.50 -13.32
CA PHE A 511 9.74 20.15 -12.81
C PHE A 511 10.07 19.08 -13.87
N MET A 512 9.57 19.21 -15.10
CA MET A 512 9.84 18.23 -16.17
C MET A 512 11.33 18.12 -16.48
N LEU A 513 12.07 19.24 -16.52
CA LEU A 513 13.52 19.23 -16.72
C LEU A 513 14.24 18.51 -15.58
N ALA A 514 13.94 18.87 -14.33
CA ALA A 514 14.55 18.25 -13.16
C ALA A 514 14.30 16.75 -13.11
N MET A 515 13.06 16.32 -13.39
CA MET A 515 12.70 14.91 -13.42
C MET A 515 13.32 14.14 -14.59
N SER A 516 13.41 14.76 -15.77
CA SER A 516 14.11 14.17 -16.92
C SER A 516 15.59 13.90 -16.60
N VAL A 517 16.28 14.85 -15.97
CA VAL A 517 17.67 14.68 -15.52
C VAL A 517 17.78 13.58 -14.47
N PHE A 518 16.88 13.56 -13.48
CA PHE A 518 16.85 12.53 -12.44
C PHE A 518 16.69 11.13 -13.02
N ILE A 519 15.72 10.93 -13.93
CA ILE A 519 15.46 9.62 -14.56
C ILE A 519 16.68 9.15 -15.36
N PHE A 520 17.31 10.05 -16.10
CA PHE A 520 18.52 9.74 -16.86
C PHE A 520 19.66 9.29 -15.95
N LEU A 521 19.94 10.04 -14.87
CA LEU A 521 20.95 9.69 -13.88
C LEU A 521 20.62 8.36 -13.18
N PHE A 522 19.35 8.13 -12.85
CA PHE A 522 18.89 6.87 -12.28
C PHE A 522 19.15 5.69 -13.22
N ALA A 523 18.86 5.82 -14.51
CA ALA A 523 19.08 4.74 -15.48
C ALA A 523 20.57 4.37 -15.60
N LEU A 524 21.46 5.36 -15.59
CA LEU A 524 22.91 5.15 -15.57
C LEU A 524 23.36 4.45 -14.29
N LEU A 525 22.94 4.97 -13.14
CA LEU A 525 23.30 4.44 -11.83
C LEU A 525 22.76 3.02 -11.63
N ALA A 526 21.53 2.75 -12.04
CA ALA A 526 20.92 1.43 -12.00
C ALA A 526 21.72 0.43 -12.84
N SER A 527 22.10 0.81 -14.07
CA SER A 527 22.89 -0.03 -14.96
C SER A 527 24.27 -0.35 -14.35
N PHE A 528 24.92 0.64 -13.75
CA PHE A 528 26.20 0.47 -13.05
C PHE A 528 26.07 -0.45 -11.82
N LEU A 529 25.04 -0.26 -11.00
CA LEU A 529 24.81 -1.09 -9.81
C LEU A 529 24.50 -2.55 -10.19
N ILE A 530 23.73 -2.78 -11.25
CA ILE A 530 23.45 -4.13 -11.77
C ILE A 530 24.76 -4.79 -12.21
N TYR A 531 25.59 -4.08 -12.99
CA TYR A 531 26.91 -4.56 -13.40
C TYR A 531 27.79 -4.99 -12.22
N LYS A 532 27.84 -4.16 -11.17
CA LYS A 532 28.75 -4.40 -10.04
C LYS A 532 28.25 -5.42 -9.02
N PHE A 533 26.94 -5.50 -8.79
CA PHE A 533 26.39 -6.24 -7.64
C PHE A 533 25.52 -7.44 -8.01
N SER A 534 24.92 -7.48 -9.20
CA SER A 534 23.97 -8.53 -9.55
C SER A 534 24.54 -9.96 -9.46
N PRO A 535 25.80 -10.25 -9.84
CA PRO A 535 26.36 -11.61 -9.70
C PRO A 535 26.41 -12.12 -8.26
N LYS A 536 26.53 -11.20 -7.30
CA LYS A 536 26.57 -11.52 -5.87
C LYS A 536 25.16 -11.64 -5.28
N THR A 537 24.20 -10.84 -5.76
CA THR A 537 22.86 -10.72 -5.15
C THR A 537 21.77 -11.53 -5.84
N PHE A 538 21.94 -11.88 -7.12
CA PHE A 538 20.98 -12.62 -7.93
C PHE A 538 21.15 -14.14 -7.75
N LYS A 539 20.66 -14.62 -6.61
CA LYS A 539 20.67 -16.05 -6.22
C LYS A 539 19.33 -16.41 -5.61
N ILE A 540 18.98 -17.69 -5.61
CA ILE A 540 17.79 -18.18 -4.90
C ILE A 540 17.96 -17.86 -3.42
N LYS A 541 16.92 -17.26 -2.85
CA LYS A 541 16.88 -16.94 -1.42
C LYS A 541 15.98 -17.94 -0.74
N ASN A 542 16.52 -18.56 0.31
CA ASN A 542 15.76 -19.38 1.25
C ASN A 542 14.86 -18.48 2.09
#